data_AF-A0A3M0BSL0-F1
#
_entry.id   AF-A0A3M0BSL0-F1
#
_cell.length_a   1.000
_cell.length_b   1.000
_cell.length_c   1.000
_cell.angle_alpha   90.00
_cell.angle_beta   90.00
_cell.angle_gamma   90.00
#
_symmetry.space_group_name_H-M   'P 1'
#
loop_
_entity.id
_entity.type
_entity.pdbx_description
1 polymer ?
#
loop_
_entity_poly.entity_id
_entity_poly.type
_entity_poly.pdbx_seq_one_letter_code
_entity_poly.pdbx_strand_id
1 'polypeptide(L)'
;MKNRFVGALLGAAIGDSMGMCVEELPIDEVILHYGNKISDLEKPHPSSPASFLREGETSSEFEIVKMIATSLVEKGRLDIRDIIERYIKWEEKEEIHNYADPHFLVAIEALKEGKDISKGGFSIEGALPAIPIGMYHYTNPALAVEGTKAVVMLTHRHEIVLDVASAMAVSIGEILEGKFYLEDEYHYFLELLKTFVSQRDTIKYLEKVENLLKEDASYEEAINELGNGSFALEAFSQALFIFLKTPSQTETVIINAANSYGNYGGDTDSIALIAGAFAGAYNGEESIPEKWKKSLKEYKKIVELGKKLYHVAPHN
;
A
#
# COMPACT_ATOMS: atom_id res chain seq x y z
N MET A 1 -16.06 -12.29 -0.03
CA MET A 1 -15.59 -11.58 1.18
C MET A 1 -14.32 -12.16 1.80
N LYS A 2 -14.32 -13.29 2.52
CA LYS A 2 -13.08 -13.82 3.13
C LYS A 2 -11.91 -13.97 2.14
N ASN A 3 -12.18 -14.47 0.93
CA ASN A 3 -11.19 -14.62 -0.13
C ASN A 3 -10.61 -13.27 -0.60
N ARG A 4 -11.40 -12.19 -0.53
CA ARG A 4 -10.96 -10.80 -0.82
C ARG A 4 -10.04 -10.23 0.24
N PHE A 5 -10.27 -10.53 1.52
CA PHE A 5 -9.34 -10.15 2.61
C PHE A 5 -7.98 -10.83 2.45
N VAL A 6 -7.99 -12.12 2.10
CA VAL A 6 -6.75 -12.85 1.80
C VAL A 6 -6.07 -12.29 0.56
N GLY A 7 -6.84 -12.04 -0.50
CA GLY A 7 -6.35 -11.42 -1.72
C GLY A 7 -5.70 -10.06 -1.46
N ALA A 8 -6.30 -9.20 -0.65
CA ALA A 8 -5.75 -7.89 -0.30
C ALA A 8 -4.36 -7.98 0.33
N LEU A 9 -4.18 -8.80 1.38
CA LEU A 9 -2.87 -8.93 2.02
C LEU A 9 -1.83 -9.65 1.15
N LEU A 10 -2.25 -10.64 0.37
CA LEU A 10 -1.34 -11.32 -0.57
C LEU A 10 -0.94 -10.41 -1.72
N GLY A 11 -1.87 -9.65 -2.27
CA GLY A 11 -1.62 -8.68 -3.33
C GLY A 11 -0.67 -7.59 -2.86
N ALA A 12 -0.86 -7.08 -1.63
CA ALA A 12 0.07 -6.17 -0.99
C ALA A 12 1.48 -6.77 -0.88
N ALA A 13 1.60 -7.98 -0.33
CA ALA A 13 2.89 -8.65 -0.13
C ALA A 13 3.62 -8.94 -1.46
N ILE A 14 2.88 -9.37 -2.49
CA ILE A 14 3.46 -9.69 -3.79
C ILE A 14 3.85 -8.40 -4.52
N GLY A 15 3.02 -7.36 -4.42
CA GLY A 15 3.31 -6.03 -4.95
C GLY A 15 4.61 -5.48 -4.38
N ASP A 16 4.70 -5.42 -3.05
CA ASP A 16 5.91 -5.03 -2.31
C ASP A 16 7.14 -5.85 -2.73
N SER A 17 7.05 -7.19 -2.66
CA SER A 17 8.15 -8.10 -2.99
C SER A 17 8.65 -7.95 -4.44
N MET A 18 7.75 -7.66 -5.38
CA MET A 18 8.10 -7.42 -6.78
C MET A 18 8.67 -6.01 -6.97
N GLY A 19 8.01 -4.99 -6.42
CA GLY A 19 8.34 -3.58 -6.59
C GLY A 19 9.70 -3.22 -5.97
N MET A 20 10.06 -3.82 -4.83
CA MET A 20 11.34 -3.54 -4.17
C MET A 20 12.54 -3.96 -5.04
N CYS A 21 12.34 -4.87 -6.00
CA CYS A 21 13.41 -5.36 -6.85
C CYS A 21 13.97 -4.28 -7.80
N VAL A 22 13.18 -3.25 -8.08
CA VAL A 22 13.48 -2.19 -9.07
C VAL A 22 13.27 -0.78 -8.52
N GLU A 23 13.12 -0.65 -7.21
CA GLU A 23 12.97 0.63 -6.51
C GLU A 23 14.18 1.55 -6.75
N GLU A 24 13.90 2.83 -6.96
CA GLU A 24 14.88 3.89 -7.28
C GLU A 24 15.69 3.68 -8.58
N LEU A 25 15.37 2.67 -9.39
CA LEU A 25 16.13 2.38 -10.63
C LEU A 25 15.50 2.99 -11.88
N PRO A 26 16.26 3.67 -12.74
CA PRO A 26 15.78 4.05 -14.05
C PRO A 26 15.61 2.83 -14.97
N ILE A 27 14.74 2.97 -15.98
CA ILE A 27 14.40 1.88 -16.91
C ILE A 27 15.60 1.20 -17.56
N ASP A 28 16.64 1.95 -17.92
CA ASP A 28 17.83 1.41 -18.58
C ASP A 28 18.63 0.47 -17.68
N GLU A 29 18.73 0.76 -16.37
CA GLU A 29 19.34 -0.15 -15.39
C GLU A 29 18.53 -1.43 -15.23
N VAL A 30 17.20 -1.33 -15.14
CA VAL A 30 16.31 -2.50 -15.03
C VAL A 30 16.47 -3.40 -16.26
N ILE A 31 16.42 -2.82 -17.47
CA ILE A 31 16.57 -3.59 -18.72
C ILE A 31 17.98 -4.18 -18.83
N LEU A 32 19.02 -3.45 -18.42
CA LEU A 32 20.40 -3.94 -18.44
C LEU A 32 20.59 -5.16 -17.54
N HIS A 33 19.96 -5.18 -16.36
CA HIS A 33 20.12 -6.26 -15.39
C HIS A 33 19.20 -7.45 -15.66
N TYR A 34 17.91 -7.21 -15.85
CA TYR A 34 16.88 -8.26 -15.97
C TYR A 34 16.58 -8.65 -17.43
N GLY A 35 17.08 -7.87 -18.40
CA GLY A 35 16.85 -8.09 -19.83
C GLY A 35 15.48 -7.60 -20.34
N ASN A 36 14.52 -7.36 -19.44
CA ASN A 36 13.21 -6.77 -19.72
C ASN A 36 12.61 -6.19 -18.44
N LYS A 37 11.42 -5.59 -18.53
CA LYS A 37 10.55 -5.31 -17.38
C LYS A 37 10.34 -6.57 -16.55
N ILE A 38 10.35 -6.44 -15.23
CA ILE A 38 10.13 -7.58 -14.33
C ILE A 38 8.67 -8.02 -14.41
N SER A 39 8.44 -9.34 -14.33
CA SER A 39 7.08 -9.94 -14.37
C SER A 39 6.91 -11.10 -13.39
N ASP A 40 7.89 -11.27 -12.49
CA ASP A 40 7.94 -12.29 -11.47
C ASP A 40 8.62 -11.76 -10.20
N LEU A 41 8.58 -12.57 -9.14
CA LEU A 41 9.33 -12.29 -7.91
C LEU A 41 10.79 -12.63 -8.17
N GLU A 42 11.60 -11.60 -8.41
CA GLU A 42 13.01 -11.71 -8.75
C GLU A 42 13.90 -11.52 -7.51
N LYS A 43 15.21 -11.74 -7.68
CA LYS A 43 16.20 -11.24 -6.72
C LYS A 43 16.33 -9.72 -6.89
N PRO A 44 16.32 -8.91 -5.80
CA PRO A 44 16.48 -7.47 -5.91
C PRO A 44 17.76 -7.04 -6.62
N HIS A 45 17.66 -5.93 -7.34
CA HIS A 45 18.78 -5.37 -8.08
C HIS A 45 19.89 -4.95 -7.08
N PRO A 46 21.18 -5.11 -7.42
CA PRO A 46 22.26 -4.69 -6.53
C PRO A 46 22.25 -3.21 -6.14
N SER A 47 21.66 -2.35 -6.98
CA SER A 47 21.51 -0.90 -6.70
C SER A 47 20.18 -0.54 -6.04
N SER A 48 19.25 -1.49 -5.88
CA SER A 48 18.00 -1.21 -5.14
C SER A 48 18.31 -1.08 -3.64
N PRO A 49 17.59 -0.22 -2.89
CA PRO A 49 17.68 -0.15 -1.44
C PRO A 49 17.44 -1.52 -0.76
N ALA A 50 16.62 -2.39 -1.38
CA ALA A 50 16.31 -3.75 -0.94
C ALA A 50 17.35 -4.81 -1.35
N SER A 51 18.54 -4.43 -1.84
CA SER A 51 19.57 -5.38 -2.35
C SER A 51 20.02 -6.46 -1.35
N PHE A 52 19.77 -6.27 -0.05
CA PHE A 52 20.05 -7.23 1.01
C PHE A 52 18.97 -8.31 1.19
N LEU A 53 17.77 -8.10 0.63
CA LEU A 53 16.66 -9.05 0.65
C LEU A 53 16.79 -10.10 -0.46
N ARG A 54 16.04 -11.19 -0.32
CA ARG A 54 15.98 -12.29 -1.29
C ARG A 54 14.64 -12.30 -2.02
N GLU A 55 14.60 -13.04 -3.13
CA GLU A 55 13.38 -13.32 -3.88
C GLU A 55 12.23 -13.77 -2.95
N GLY A 56 11.07 -13.14 -3.14
CA GLY A 56 9.87 -13.42 -2.36
C GLY A 56 9.87 -12.91 -0.91
N GLU A 57 10.95 -12.31 -0.40
CA GLU A 57 10.91 -11.54 0.84
C GLU A 57 10.15 -10.22 0.62
N THR A 58 9.67 -9.62 1.71
CA THR A 58 8.94 -8.34 1.71
C THR A 58 9.77 -7.29 2.43
N SER A 59 9.55 -6.02 2.10
CA SER A 59 10.24 -4.86 2.68
C SER A 59 9.66 -4.45 4.05
N SER A 60 10.17 -3.35 4.62
CA SER A 60 9.60 -2.74 5.83
C SER A 60 8.15 -2.31 5.67
N GLU A 61 7.74 -1.93 4.47
CA GLU A 61 6.41 -1.40 4.19
C GLU A 61 5.32 -2.42 4.43
N PHE A 62 5.50 -3.64 3.90
CA PHE A 62 4.57 -4.72 4.17
C PHE A 62 4.65 -5.19 5.63
N GLU A 63 5.80 -5.07 6.31
CA GLU A 63 5.88 -5.33 7.75
C GLU A 63 4.98 -4.36 8.54
N ILE A 64 4.88 -3.08 8.16
CA ILE A 64 3.97 -2.12 8.79
C ILE A 64 2.52 -2.58 8.62
N VAL A 65 2.12 -2.93 7.40
CA VAL A 65 0.77 -3.49 7.11
C VAL A 65 0.51 -4.74 7.96
N LYS A 66 1.47 -5.67 8.01
CA LYS A 66 1.38 -6.93 8.76
C LYS A 66 1.28 -6.69 10.27
N MET A 67 2.01 -5.72 10.81
CA MET A 67 1.97 -5.37 12.24
C MET A 67 0.58 -4.88 12.65
N ILE A 68 -0.01 -3.97 11.87
CA ILE A 68 -1.34 -3.43 12.17
C ILE A 68 -2.42 -4.50 12.01
N ALA A 69 -2.38 -5.29 10.92
CA ALA A 69 -3.29 -6.42 10.74
C ALA A 69 -3.20 -7.43 11.90
N THR A 70 -1.98 -7.72 12.38
CA THR A 70 -1.77 -8.64 13.50
C THR A 70 -2.31 -8.07 14.80
N SER A 71 -2.09 -6.78 15.08
CA SER A 71 -2.66 -6.13 16.26
C SER A 71 -4.19 -6.21 16.28
N LEU A 72 -4.83 -5.89 15.15
CA LEU A 72 -6.29 -5.98 14.99
C LEU A 72 -6.80 -7.41 15.23
N VAL A 73 -6.12 -8.41 14.70
CA VAL A 73 -6.47 -9.84 14.89
C VAL A 73 -6.30 -10.28 16.34
N GLU A 74 -5.18 -9.95 16.98
CA GLU A 74 -4.88 -10.41 18.33
C GLU A 74 -5.71 -9.70 19.41
N LYS A 75 -6.08 -8.43 19.17
CA LYS A 75 -6.86 -7.65 20.13
C LYS A 75 -8.35 -7.66 19.84
N GLY A 76 -8.76 -7.98 18.61
CA GLY A 76 -10.16 -7.89 18.17
C GLY A 76 -10.72 -6.47 18.22
N ARG A 77 -9.84 -5.46 18.20
CA ARG A 77 -10.15 -4.02 18.18
C ARG A 77 -8.89 -3.23 17.83
N LEU A 78 -9.07 -1.96 17.48
CA LEU A 78 -7.97 -1.02 17.39
C LEU A 78 -7.42 -0.74 18.79
N ASP A 79 -6.17 -1.15 19.04
CA ASP A 79 -5.47 -0.94 20.32
C ASP A 79 -4.19 -0.13 20.08
N ILE A 80 -4.28 1.18 20.31
CA ILE A 80 -3.18 2.12 20.09
C ILE A 80 -1.94 1.75 20.93
N ARG A 81 -2.14 1.24 22.16
CA ARG A 81 -1.01 0.87 23.02
C ARG A 81 -0.26 -0.33 22.45
N ASP A 82 -0.98 -1.36 22.01
CA ASP A 82 -0.36 -2.54 21.39
C ASP A 82 0.38 -2.18 20.08
N ILE A 83 -0.18 -1.26 19.28
CA ILE A 83 0.48 -0.77 18.06
C ILE A 83 1.80 -0.06 18.40
N ILE A 84 1.81 0.83 19.39
CA ILE A 84 3.03 1.49 19.85
C ILE A 84 4.07 0.46 20.34
N GLU A 85 3.66 -0.51 21.17
CA GLU A 85 4.54 -1.56 21.66
C GLU A 85 5.15 -2.40 20.51
N ARG A 86 4.40 -2.64 19.43
CA ARG A 86 4.91 -3.32 18.22
C ARG A 86 5.88 -2.46 17.44
N TYR A 87 5.60 -1.17 17.24
CA TYR A 87 6.51 -0.27 16.56
C TYR A 87 7.86 -0.17 17.28
N ILE A 88 7.85 -0.03 18.61
CA ILE A 88 9.08 -0.01 19.42
C ILE A 88 9.87 -1.30 19.24
N LYS A 89 9.20 -2.47 19.36
CA LYS A 89 9.85 -3.77 19.18
C LYS A 89 10.36 -4.00 17.76
N TRP A 90 9.69 -3.43 16.77
CA TRP A 90 10.09 -3.53 15.37
C TRP A 90 11.34 -2.70 15.12
N GLU A 91 11.38 -1.44 15.60
CA GLU A 91 12.54 -0.55 15.51
C GLU A 91 13.79 -1.11 16.19
N GLU A 92 13.68 -1.94 17.22
CA GLU A 92 14.86 -2.62 17.83
C GLU A 92 15.61 -3.58 16.87
N LYS A 93 15.06 -3.89 15.68
CA LYS A 93 15.73 -4.71 14.67
C LYS A 93 16.61 -3.83 13.78
N GLU A 94 17.93 -3.95 13.89
CA GLU A 94 18.88 -3.11 13.12
C GLU A 94 18.82 -3.34 11.59
N GLU A 95 18.42 -4.53 11.14
CA GLU A 95 18.45 -4.91 9.72
C GLU A 95 17.50 -4.09 8.81
N ILE A 96 16.48 -3.46 9.40
CA ILE A 96 15.43 -2.73 8.66
C ILE A 96 15.68 -1.21 8.60
N HIS A 97 16.66 -0.69 9.34
CA HIS A 97 16.88 0.77 9.47
C HIS A 97 17.35 1.43 8.18
N ASN A 98 18.00 0.68 7.29
CA ASN A 98 18.53 1.23 6.05
C ASN A 98 17.47 1.41 4.95
N TYR A 99 16.28 0.87 5.16
CA TYR A 99 15.20 0.88 4.16
C TYR A 99 13.96 1.66 4.66
N ALA A 100 13.70 1.67 5.97
CA ALA A 100 12.55 2.36 6.53
C ALA A 100 12.66 3.90 6.43
N ASP A 101 11.50 4.57 6.31
CA ASP A 101 11.43 6.04 6.36
C ASP A 101 12.09 6.59 7.64
N PRO A 102 13.13 7.45 7.50
CA PRO A 102 13.77 8.09 8.65
C PRO A 102 12.78 8.85 9.55
N HIS A 103 11.71 9.43 9.00
CA HIS A 103 10.69 10.10 9.80
C HIS A 103 9.95 9.12 10.72
N PHE A 104 9.65 7.92 10.23
CA PHE A 104 9.01 6.85 10.99
C PHE A 104 9.89 6.43 12.17
N LEU A 105 11.19 6.22 11.94
CA LEU A 105 12.16 5.86 12.99
C LEU A 105 12.29 6.95 14.06
N VAL A 106 12.41 8.21 13.65
CA VAL A 106 12.47 9.35 14.58
C VAL A 106 11.20 9.47 15.42
N ALA A 107 10.03 9.20 14.84
CA ALA A 107 8.78 9.22 15.58
C ALA A 107 8.68 8.09 16.60
N ILE A 108 9.16 6.88 16.28
CA ILE A 108 9.21 5.76 17.24
C ILE A 108 10.13 6.10 18.42
N GLU A 109 11.28 6.72 18.16
CA GLU A 109 12.19 7.15 19.23
C GLU A 109 11.52 8.20 20.13
N ALA A 110 10.81 9.18 19.56
CA ALA A 110 10.02 10.14 20.33
C ALA A 110 8.95 9.46 21.20
N LEU A 111 8.26 8.43 20.67
CA LEU A 111 7.29 7.64 21.42
C LEU A 111 7.93 6.90 22.61
N LYS A 112 9.12 6.30 22.43
CA LYS A 112 9.88 5.62 23.50
C LYS A 112 10.22 6.57 24.64
N GLU A 113 10.58 7.82 24.30
CA GLU A 113 10.92 8.86 25.27
C GLU A 113 9.70 9.56 25.88
N GLY A 114 8.47 9.23 25.44
CA GLY A 114 7.24 9.91 25.86
C GLY A 114 7.17 11.37 25.41
N LYS A 115 7.88 11.72 24.33
CA LYS A 115 7.90 13.05 23.72
C LYS A 115 6.79 13.20 22.69
N ASP A 116 6.41 14.44 22.43
CA ASP A 116 5.48 14.74 21.35
C ASP A 116 6.20 14.66 20.00
N ILE A 117 5.48 14.18 18.99
CA ILE A 117 6.02 14.00 17.63
C ILE A 117 5.84 15.30 16.86
N SER A 118 6.86 15.67 16.09
CA SER A 118 6.83 16.86 15.25
C SER A 118 5.70 16.77 14.22
N LYS A 119 5.20 17.94 13.78
CA LYS A 119 4.35 17.99 12.59
C LYS A 119 5.24 17.75 11.38
N GLY A 120 5.07 16.62 10.71
CA GLY A 120 5.90 16.22 9.59
C GLY A 120 5.56 14.83 9.06
N GLY A 121 6.43 14.34 8.18
CA GLY A 121 6.28 13.06 7.51
C GLY A 121 5.40 13.20 6.28
N PHE A 122 5.99 13.11 5.10
CA PHE A 122 5.30 13.28 3.82
C PHE A 122 5.21 11.95 3.04
N SER A 123 5.88 10.91 3.53
CA SER A 123 6.01 9.65 2.82
C SER A 123 4.68 8.88 2.79
N ILE A 124 4.53 8.03 1.78
CA ILE A 124 3.43 7.09 1.69
C ILE A 124 3.51 5.98 2.75
N GLU A 125 4.72 5.61 3.20
CA GLU A 125 4.97 4.61 4.25
C GLU A 125 4.11 4.90 5.50
N GLY A 126 4.03 6.18 5.89
CA GLY A 126 3.21 6.64 7.01
C GLY A 126 1.71 6.38 6.86
N ALA A 127 1.20 6.29 5.63
CA ALA A 127 -0.21 6.05 5.33
C ALA A 127 -0.57 4.55 5.25
N LEU A 128 0.40 3.64 5.06
CA LEU A 128 0.17 2.21 4.89
C LEU A 128 -0.67 1.52 6.00
N PRO A 129 -0.66 1.97 7.28
CA PRO A 129 -1.60 1.48 8.28
C PRO A 129 -3.08 1.56 7.87
N ALA A 130 -3.43 2.45 6.94
CA ALA A 130 -4.77 2.59 6.39
C ALA A 130 -5.29 1.31 5.74
N ILE A 131 -4.43 0.48 5.13
CA ILE A 131 -4.85 -0.75 4.45
C ILE A 131 -5.54 -1.70 5.45
N PRO A 132 -4.87 -2.21 6.49
CA PRO A 132 -5.50 -3.17 7.41
C PRO A 132 -6.61 -2.55 8.28
N ILE A 133 -6.54 -1.25 8.58
CA ILE A 133 -7.62 -0.56 9.32
C ILE A 133 -8.87 -0.40 8.46
N GLY A 134 -8.70 -0.01 7.19
CA GLY A 134 -9.79 0.03 6.21
C GLY A 134 -10.39 -1.34 5.96
N MET A 135 -9.56 -2.39 5.91
CA MET A 135 -10.05 -3.77 5.86
C MET A 135 -10.87 -4.15 7.10
N TYR A 136 -10.40 -3.76 8.30
CA TYR A 136 -11.12 -4.08 9.53
C TYR A 136 -12.46 -3.34 9.63
N HIS A 137 -12.52 -2.08 9.20
CA HIS A 137 -13.72 -1.25 9.19
C HIS A 137 -14.40 -1.18 7.81
N TYR A 138 -14.29 -2.22 7.00
CA TYR A 138 -14.70 -2.18 5.58
C TYR A 138 -16.18 -1.82 5.34
N THR A 139 -17.08 -2.05 6.31
CA THR A 139 -18.50 -1.67 6.24
C THR A 139 -18.79 -0.25 6.76
N ASN A 140 -17.81 0.43 7.35
CA ASN A 140 -17.99 1.75 7.95
C ASN A 140 -16.82 2.68 7.61
N PRO A 141 -16.91 3.40 6.47
CA PRO A 141 -15.89 4.33 6.02
C PRO A 141 -15.52 5.40 7.05
N ALA A 142 -16.48 5.89 7.83
CA ALA A 142 -16.20 6.90 8.86
C ALA A 142 -15.30 6.35 9.98
N LEU A 143 -15.56 5.13 10.46
CA LEU A 143 -14.68 4.46 11.43
C LEU A 143 -13.33 4.09 10.82
N ALA A 144 -13.30 3.70 9.54
CA ALA A 144 -12.06 3.44 8.82
C ALA A 144 -11.16 4.69 8.80
N VAL A 145 -11.73 5.87 8.50
CA VAL A 145 -11.01 7.15 8.49
C VAL A 145 -10.52 7.54 9.88
N GLU A 146 -11.40 7.54 10.88
CA GLU A 146 -11.02 7.94 12.25
C GLU A 146 -9.96 7.00 12.85
N GLY A 147 -10.14 5.69 12.69
CA GLY A 147 -9.17 4.69 13.15
C GLY A 147 -7.82 4.83 12.45
N THR A 148 -7.84 5.11 11.14
CA THR A 148 -6.62 5.32 10.36
C THR A 148 -5.87 6.56 10.82
N LYS A 149 -6.56 7.71 10.94
CA LYS A 149 -5.92 8.95 11.42
C LYS A 149 -5.30 8.77 12.81
N ALA A 150 -5.98 8.05 13.71
CA ALA A 150 -5.47 7.78 15.05
C ALA A 150 -4.14 6.99 15.04
N VAL A 151 -3.95 6.06 14.11
CA VAL A 151 -2.71 5.28 13.98
C VAL A 151 -1.64 6.04 13.20
N VAL A 152 -2.01 6.70 12.10
CA VAL A 152 -1.06 7.44 11.26
C VAL A 152 -0.42 8.59 12.06
N MET A 153 -1.20 9.29 12.89
CA MET A 153 -0.70 10.37 13.76
C MET A 153 0.32 9.92 14.82
N LEU A 154 0.55 8.62 15.00
CA LEU A 154 1.64 8.07 15.82
C LEU A 154 3.02 8.22 15.16
N THR A 155 3.09 8.45 13.85
CA THR A 155 4.37 8.66 13.16
C THR A 155 4.33 9.84 12.21
N HIS A 156 3.24 10.01 11.46
CA HIS A 156 3.09 11.02 10.43
C HIS A 156 1.94 11.98 10.77
N ARG A 157 2.27 13.25 10.95
CA ARG A 157 1.32 14.31 11.34
C ARG A 157 1.15 15.39 10.28
N HIS A 158 1.55 15.10 9.05
CA HIS A 158 1.29 15.97 7.91
C HIS A 158 -0.13 15.77 7.37
N GLU A 159 -0.84 16.87 7.11
CA GLU A 159 -2.26 16.83 6.77
C GLU A 159 -2.54 16.08 5.45
N ILE A 160 -1.64 16.21 4.47
CA ILE A 160 -1.74 15.46 3.20
C ILE A 160 -1.66 13.94 3.44
N VAL A 161 -0.75 13.48 4.31
CA VAL A 161 -0.62 12.04 4.59
C VAL A 161 -1.85 11.51 5.30
N LEU A 162 -2.42 12.28 6.24
CA LEU A 162 -3.68 11.92 6.89
C LEU A 162 -4.85 11.82 5.91
N ASP A 163 -4.93 12.72 4.93
CA ASP A 163 -5.96 12.69 3.90
C ASP A 163 -5.76 11.53 2.91
N VAL A 164 -4.53 11.28 2.45
CA VAL A 164 -4.20 10.12 1.61
C VAL A 164 -4.53 8.83 2.34
N ALA A 165 -4.15 8.70 3.60
CA ALA A 165 -4.48 7.54 4.42
C ALA A 165 -6.00 7.35 4.56
N SER A 166 -6.75 8.46 4.70
CA SER A 166 -8.21 8.41 4.74
C SER A 166 -8.80 7.88 3.43
N ALA A 167 -8.37 8.43 2.28
CA ALA A 167 -8.78 7.95 0.97
C ALA A 167 -8.41 6.47 0.74
N MET A 168 -7.23 6.05 1.16
CA MET A 168 -6.77 4.67 1.05
C MET A 168 -7.58 3.69 1.92
N ALA A 169 -7.92 4.08 3.15
CA ALA A 169 -8.75 3.28 4.05
C ALA A 169 -10.17 3.09 3.51
N VAL A 170 -10.76 4.16 2.94
CA VAL A 170 -12.07 4.08 2.29
C VAL A 170 -11.98 3.26 1.01
N SER A 171 -10.92 3.43 0.21
CA SER A 171 -10.71 2.68 -1.03
C SER A 171 -10.73 1.18 -0.77
N ILE A 172 -9.89 0.69 0.13
CA ILE A 172 -9.81 -0.75 0.41
C ILE A 172 -11.12 -1.29 1.01
N GLY A 173 -11.79 -0.51 1.87
CA GLY A 173 -13.06 -0.90 2.49
C GLY A 173 -14.19 -1.09 1.46
N GLU A 174 -14.37 -0.10 0.59
CA GLU A 174 -15.40 -0.11 -0.46
C GLU A 174 -15.13 -1.15 -1.55
N ILE A 175 -13.85 -1.36 -1.92
CA ILE A 175 -13.44 -2.44 -2.82
C ILE A 175 -13.79 -3.81 -2.22
N LEU A 176 -13.50 -4.02 -0.94
CA LEU A 176 -13.83 -5.26 -0.24
C LEU A 176 -15.33 -5.51 -0.21
N GLU A 177 -16.10 -4.50 0.21
CA GLU A 177 -17.56 -4.57 0.28
C GLU A 177 -18.18 -4.86 -1.09
N GLY A 178 -17.55 -4.40 -2.17
CA GLY A 178 -17.93 -4.70 -3.54
C GLY A 178 -19.15 -3.91 -4.01
N LYS A 179 -19.26 -2.66 -3.57
CA LYS A 179 -20.37 -1.76 -3.96
C LYS A 179 -20.26 -1.25 -5.39
N PHE A 180 -19.08 -1.32 -5.99
CA PHE A 180 -18.78 -0.76 -7.31
C PHE A 180 -18.32 -1.86 -8.28
N TYR A 181 -18.81 -1.79 -9.51
CA TYR A 181 -18.22 -2.44 -10.67
C TYR A 181 -17.21 -1.49 -11.31
N LEU A 182 -15.95 -1.57 -10.86
CA LEU A 182 -14.95 -0.52 -11.09
C LEU A 182 -14.53 -0.33 -12.54
N GLU A 183 -14.79 -1.31 -13.41
CA GLU A 183 -14.62 -1.16 -14.86
C GLU A 183 -15.45 -0.01 -15.43
N ASP A 184 -16.69 0.16 -14.95
CA ASP A 184 -17.63 1.16 -15.48
C ASP A 184 -17.97 2.27 -14.46
N GLU A 185 -17.74 2.03 -13.17
CA GLU A 185 -18.21 2.87 -12.07
C GLU A 185 -17.08 3.58 -11.31
N TYR A 186 -15.85 3.59 -11.85
CA TYR A 186 -14.70 4.22 -11.18
C TYR A 186 -14.92 5.71 -10.88
N HIS A 187 -15.68 6.45 -11.69
CA HIS A 187 -15.97 7.87 -11.42
C HIS A 187 -16.83 8.04 -10.16
N TYR A 188 -17.82 7.17 -9.93
CA TYR A 188 -18.61 7.21 -8.69
C TYR A 188 -17.76 6.84 -7.48
N PHE A 189 -16.84 5.89 -7.65
CA PHE A 189 -15.87 5.54 -6.63
C PHE A 189 -14.95 6.72 -6.28
N LEU A 190 -14.39 7.40 -7.28
CA LEU A 190 -13.54 8.58 -7.06
C LEU A 190 -14.31 9.75 -6.41
N GLU A 191 -15.57 9.99 -6.83
CA GLU A 191 -16.44 10.98 -6.18
C GLU A 191 -16.69 10.64 -4.71
N LEU A 192 -16.89 9.35 -4.37
CA LEU A 192 -16.99 8.92 -2.98
C LEU A 192 -15.72 9.24 -2.20
N LEU A 193 -14.53 8.93 -2.74
CA LEU A 193 -13.26 9.22 -2.08
C LEU A 193 -13.08 10.72 -1.80
N LYS A 194 -13.48 11.58 -2.75
CA LYS A 194 -13.45 13.05 -2.60
C LYS A 194 -14.27 13.55 -1.38
N THR A 195 -15.27 12.79 -0.92
CA THR A 195 -16.07 13.16 0.28
C THR A 195 -15.36 12.89 1.61
N PHE A 196 -14.29 12.09 1.63
CA PHE A 196 -13.54 11.73 2.84
C PHE A 196 -12.20 12.46 2.98
N VAL A 197 -11.90 13.36 2.04
CA VAL A 197 -10.70 14.20 2.04
C VAL A 197 -11.06 15.67 2.08
N SER A 198 -10.14 16.51 2.55
CA SER A 198 -10.33 17.94 2.78
C SER A 198 -9.24 18.80 2.14
N GLN A 199 -8.06 18.23 1.90
CA GLN A 199 -6.92 18.90 1.31
C GLN A 199 -7.16 19.07 -0.20
N ARG A 200 -6.99 20.31 -0.66
CA ARG A 200 -7.20 20.66 -2.08
C ARG A 200 -6.27 19.88 -3.00
N ASP A 201 -5.03 19.65 -2.57
CA ASP A 201 -4.08 18.89 -3.38
C ASP A 201 -4.52 17.43 -3.50
N THR A 202 -5.02 16.79 -2.43
CA THR A 202 -5.57 15.43 -2.51
C THR A 202 -6.74 15.33 -3.49
N ILE A 203 -7.67 16.29 -3.44
CA ILE A 203 -8.80 16.35 -4.39
C ILE A 203 -8.27 16.50 -5.83
N LYS A 204 -7.30 17.38 -6.04
CA LYS A 204 -6.69 17.61 -7.36
C LYS A 204 -6.00 16.36 -7.91
N TYR A 205 -5.32 15.58 -7.07
CA TYR A 205 -4.72 14.31 -7.49
C TYR A 205 -5.77 13.25 -7.85
N LEU A 206 -6.89 13.17 -7.12
CA LEU A 206 -8.02 12.31 -7.49
C LEU A 206 -8.63 12.73 -8.84
N GLU A 207 -8.75 14.04 -9.10
CA GLU A 207 -9.19 14.57 -10.40
C GLU A 207 -8.20 14.25 -11.53
N LYS A 208 -6.89 14.31 -11.28
CA LYS A 208 -5.87 13.88 -12.25
C LYS A 208 -6.03 12.41 -12.60
N VAL A 209 -6.19 11.53 -11.60
CA VAL A 209 -6.45 10.09 -11.84
C VAL A 209 -7.69 9.90 -12.70
N GLU A 210 -8.79 10.60 -12.39
CA GLU A 210 -10.03 10.54 -13.16
C GLU A 210 -9.83 10.97 -14.63
N ASN A 211 -9.09 12.06 -14.86
CA ASN A 211 -8.82 12.56 -16.21
C ASN A 211 -7.94 11.59 -17.00
N LEU A 212 -6.87 11.06 -16.40
CA LEU A 212 -5.98 10.08 -17.03
C LEU A 212 -6.74 8.80 -17.42
N LEU A 213 -7.69 8.34 -16.59
CA LEU A 213 -8.55 7.19 -16.91
C LEU A 213 -9.49 7.51 -18.09
N LYS A 214 -10.11 8.69 -18.12
CA LYS A 214 -11.00 9.13 -19.22
C LYS A 214 -10.28 9.25 -20.56
N GLU A 215 -9.03 9.68 -20.52
CA GLU A 215 -8.18 9.86 -21.70
C GLU A 215 -7.50 8.55 -22.15
N ASP A 216 -7.71 7.45 -21.41
CA ASP A 216 -7.00 6.17 -21.60
C ASP A 216 -5.47 6.35 -21.62
N ALA A 217 -4.95 7.24 -20.77
CA ALA A 217 -3.54 7.60 -20.73
C ALA A 217 -2.63 6.37 -20.52
N SER A 218 -1.45 6.43 -21.10
CA SER A 218 -0.39 5.44 -20.90
C SER A 218 0.15 5.50 -19.47
N TYR A 219 0.80 4.41 -19.02
CA TYR A 219 1.47 4.40 -17.71
C TYR A 219 2.61 5.42 -17.61
N GLU A 220 3.26 5.76 -18.73
CA GLU A 220 4.32 6.77 -18.77
C GLU A 220 3.76 8.19 -18.62
N GLU A 221 2.64 8.50 -19.27
CA GLU A 221 1.92 9.77 -19.07
C GLU A 221 1.46 9.91 -17.62
N ALA A 222 0.96 8.83 -17.00
CA ALA A 222 0.58 8.83 -15.60
C ALA A 222 1.77 9.13 -14.67
N ILE A 223 2.95 8.53 -14.90
CA ILE A 223 4.16 8.85 -14.12
C ILE A 223 4.51 10.33 -14.24
N ASN A 224 4.43 10.92 -15.43
CA ASN A 224 4.77 12.32 -15.64
C ASN A 224 3.76 13.28 -14.98
N GLU A 225 2.48 12.92 -14.93
CA GLU A 225 1.41 13.78 -14.40
C GLU A 225 1.17 13.60 -12.89
N LEU A 226 1.30 12.37 -12.38
CA LEU A 226 1.05 12.01 -10.98
C LEU A 226 2.34 11.95 -10.16
N GLY A 227 3.50 11.78 -10.80
CA GLY A 227 4.71 11.38 -10.09
C GLY A 227 4.70 9.91 -9.71
N ASN A 228 5.81 9.46 -9.16
CA ASN A 228 6.05 8.07 -8.78
C ASN A 228 7.05 7.95 -7.62
N GLY A 229 7.30 9.04 -6.89
CA GLY A 229 8.16 9.03 -5.72
C GLY A 229 7.41 8.72 -4.44
N SER A 230 8.14 8.76 -3.32
CA SER A 230 7.61 8.40 -2.00
C SER A 230 6.67 9.42 -1.38
N PHE A 231 6.46 10.58 -2.02
CA PHE A 231 5.47 11.52 -1.55
C PHE A 231 4.07 10.91 -1.61
N ALA A 232 3.32 10.97 -0.51
CA ALA A 232 2.06 10.24 -0.35
C ALA A 232 1.04 10.47 -1.47
N LEU A 233 0.97 11.68 -2.05
CA LEU A 233 0.08 11.96 -3.18
C LEU A 233 0.49 11.23 -4.45
N GLU A 234 1.79 11.17 -4.74
CA GLU A 234 2.33 10.54 -5.94
C GLU A 234 2.09 9.04 -5.89
N ALA A 235 2.61 8.36 -4.86
CA ALA A 235 2.49 6.91 -4.74
C ALA A 235 1.03 6.43 -4.69
N PHE A 236 0.17 7.06 -3.88
CA PHE A 236 -1.23 6.66 -3.77
C PHE A 236 -1.99 6.88 -5.09
N SER A 237 -1.84 8.04 -5.72
CA SER A 237 -2.57 8.34 -6.96
C SER A 237 -2.10 7.47 -8.12
N GLN A 238 -0.79 7.21 -8.21
CA GLN A 238 -0.22 6.31 -9.20
C GLN A 238 -0.72 4.87 -9.02
N ALA A 239 -0.72 4.35 -7.79
CA ALA A 239 -1.26 3.03 -7.49
C ALA A 239 -2.76 2.92 -7.81
N LEU A 240 -3.53 3.95 -7.47
CA LEU A 240 -4.95 4.04 -7.74
C LEU A 240 -5.25 4.06 -9.24
N PHE A 241 -4.50 4.85 -10.02
CA PHE A 241 -4.61 4.89 -11.49
C PHE A 241 -4.32 3.51 -12.10
N ILE A 242 -3.21 2.87 -11.73
CA ILE A 242 -2.80 1.58 -12.29
C ILE A 242 -3.86 0.51 -12.01
N PHE A 243 -4.39 0.47 -10.78
CA PHE A 243 -5.48 -0.43 -10.42
C PHE A 243 -6.74 -0.16 -11.23
N LEU A 244 -7.23 1.09 -11.24
CA LEU A 244 -8.50 1.44 -11.90
C LEU A 244 -8.44 1.35 -13.43
N LYS A 245 -7.24 1.37 -14.03
CA LYS A 245 -7.09 1.16 -15.48
C LYS A 245 -7.41 -0.29 -15.88
N THR A 246 -7.11 -1.28 -15.02
CA THR A 246 -7.36 -2.70 -15.30
C THR A 246 -7.85 -3.50 -14.06
N PRO A 247 -8.95 -3.10 -13.41
CA PRO A 247 -9.29 -3.57 -12.06
C PRO A 247 -9.51 -5.08 -11.95
N SER A 248 -10.06 -5.73 -12.97
CA SER A 248 -10.21 -7.20 -13.04
C SER A 248 -8.92 -7.99 -13.34
N GLN A 249 -7.79 -7.34 -13.62
CA GLN A 249 -6.55 -8.01 -14.07
C GLN A 249 -5.44 -7.93 -13.01
N THR A 250 -5.54 -8.73 -11.94
CA THR A 250 -4.58 -8.69 -10.81
C THR A 250 -3.12 -8.82 -11.22
N GLU A 251 -2.79 -9.75 -12.13
CA GLU A 251 -1.41 -9.92 -12.61
C GLU A 251 -0.92 -8.67 -13.36
N THR A 252 -1.75 -8.13 -14.26
CA THR A 252 -1.45 -6.90 -15.02
C THR A 252 -1.25 -5.70 -14.09
N VAL A 253 -2.10 -5.52 -13.07
CA VAL A 253 -2.01 -4.42 -12.11
C VAL A 253 -0.69 -4.47 -11.35
N ILE A 254 -0.36 -5.63 -10.76
CA ILE A 254 0.87 -5.80 -9.95
C ILE A 254 2.12 -5.59 -10.81
N ILE A 255 2.17 -6.16 -12.02
CA ILE A 255 3.32 -6.01 -12.92
C ILE A 255 3.50 -4.54 -13.33
N ASN A 256 2.42 -3.85 -13.72
CA ASN A 256 2.57 -2.45 -14.14
C ASN A 256 2.93 -1.52 -12.97
N ALA A 257 2.42 -1.80 -11.77
CA ALA A 257 2.77 -1.05 -10.57
C ALA A 257 4.24 -1.29 -10.17
N ALA A 258 4.72 -2.53 -10.18
CA ALA A 258 6.13 -2.81 -9.89
C ALA A 258 7.09 -2.21 -10.93
N ASN A 259 6.61 -1.89 -12.14
CA ASN A 259 7.40 -1.26 -13.19
C ASN A 259 7.12 0.26 -13.35
N SER A 260 6.61 0.93 -12.31
CA SER A 260 6.28 2.36 -12.35
C SER A 260 7.48 3.30 -12.06
N TYR A 261 8.68 2.96 -12.56
CA TYR A 261 9.92 3.69 -12.28
C TYR A 261 10.33 4.70 -13.38
N GLY A 262 9.77 4.61 -14.59
CA GLY A 262 10.06 5.55 -15.68
C GLY A 262 11.56 5.73 -15.99
N ASN A 263 11.97 6.96 -16.35
CA ASN A 263 13.36 7.27 -16.72
C ASN A 263 14.26 7.66 -15.52
N TYR A 264 13.70 7.72 -14.30
CA TYR A 264 14.37 8.35 -13.17
C TYR A 264 14.31 7.54 -11.86
N GLY A 265 13.71 6.35 -11.88
CA GLY A 265 13.41 5.61 -10.65
C GLY A 265 12.07 5.99 -10.06
N GLY A 266 11.72 5.35 -8.96
CA GLY A 266 10.48 5.61 -8.23
C GLY A 266 10.31 4.66 -7.04
N ASP A 267 9.29 4.94 -6.25
CA ASP A 267 8.87 4.17 -5.08
C ASP A 267 7.96 3.00 -5.52
N THR A 268 8.57 2.04 -6.23
CA THR A 268 7.84 0.98 -6.92
C THR A 268 7.28 -0.09 -6.00
N ASP A 269 7.90 -0.33 -4.85
CA ASP A 269 7.39 -1.20 -3.79
C ASP A 269 6.12 -0.63 -3.18
N SER A 270 6.07 0.65 -2.77
CA SER A 270 4.85 1.26 -2.23
C SER A 270 3.70 1.22 -3.23
N ILE A 271 3.99 1.65 -4.47
CA ILE A 271 2.98 1.73 -5.53
C ILE A 271 2.43 0.33 -5.83
N ALA A 272 3.30 -0.67 -5.93
CA ALA A 272 2.90 -2.05 -6.18
C ALA A 272 2.19 -2.69 -4.98
N LEU A 273 2.61 -2.41 -3.75
CA LEU A 273 1.95 -2.85 -2.53
C LEU A 273 0.50 -2.34 -2.49
N ILE A 274 0.28 -1.04 -2.72
CA ILE A 274 -1.06 -0.44 -2.67
C ILE A 274 -1.93 -0.96 -3.82
N ALA A 275 -1.42 -0.94 -5.05
CA ALA A 275 -2.16 -1.41 -6.23
C ALA A 275 -2.48 -2.91 -6.13
N GLY A 276 -1.53 -3.70 -5.63
CA GLY A 276 -1.71 -5.12 -5.35
C GLY A 276 -2.76 -5.36 -4.26
N ALA A 277 -2.77 -4.57 -3.19
CA ALA A 277 -3.81 -4.64 -2.16
C ALA A 277 -5.20 -4.41 -2.74
N PHE A 278 -5.36 -3.41 -3.60
CA PHE A 278 -6.63 -3.11 -4.27
C PHE A 278 -7.05 -4.21 -5.25
N ALA A 279 -6.15 -4.66 -6.12
CA ALA A 279 -6.46 -5.72 -7.09
C ALA A 279 -6.77 -7.06 -6.42
N GLY A 280 -6.07 -7.38 -5.33
CA GLY A 280 -6.33 -8.57 -4.52
C GLY A 280 -7.62 -8.47 -3.71
N ALA A 281 -7.97 -7.28 -3.21
CA ALA A 281 -9.25 -7.03 -2.57
C ALA A 281 -10.41 -7.16 -3.56
N TYR A 282 -10.25 -6.67 -4.79
CA TYR A 282 -11.31 -6.71 -5.79
C TYR A 282 -11.58 -8.15 -6.28
N ASN A 283 -10.51 -8.84 -6.68
CA ASN A 283 -10.59 -10.13 -7.39
C ASN A 283 -10.40 -11.36 -6.49
N GLY A 284 -9.86 -11.17 -5.28
CA GLY A 284 -9.63 -12.24 -4.32
C GLY A 284 -8.32 -13.01 -4.51
N GLU A 285 -8.04 -13.92 -3.58
CA GLU A 285 -6.83 -14.77 -3.59
C GLU A 285 -6.68 -15.59 -4.88
N GLU A 286 -7.79 -15.99 -5.51
CA GLU A 286 -7.77 -16.88 -6.68
C GLU A 286 -7.19 -16.21 -7.93
N SER A 287 -7.28 -14.88 -8.05
CA SER A 287 -6.74 -14.14 -9.19
C SER A 287 -5.22 -13.99 -9.17
N ILE A 288 -4.59 -14.24 -8.02
CA ILE A 288 -3.15 -14.15 -7.86
C ILE A 288 -2.49 -15.39 -8.51
N PRO A 289 -1.51 -15.22 -9.43
CA PRO A 289 -0.77 -16.32 -10.04
C PRO A 289 -0.18 -17.31 -9.04
N GLU A 290 -0.35 -18.60 -9.30
CA GLU A 290 0.14 -19.68 -8.43
C GLU A 290 1.67 -19.68 -8.28
N LYS A 291 2.39 -19.20 -9.30
CA LYS A 291 3.85 -19.03 -9.26
C LYS A 291 4.27 -18.07 -8.15
N TRP A 292 3.62 -16.92 -8.03
CA TRP A 292 3.93 -15.92 -7.01
C TRP A 292 3.56 -16.40 -5.62
N LYS A 293 2.41 -17.10 -5.47
CA LYS A 293 2.02 -17.72 -4.20
C LYS A 293 3.07 -18.70 -3.66
N LYS A 294 3.70 -19.48 -4.55
CA LYS A 294 4.72 -20.47 -4.18
C LYS A 294 6.07 -19.83 -3.84
N SER A 295 6.43 -18.75 -4.51
CA SER A 295 7.70 -18.05 -4.32
C SER A 295 7.67 -17.09 -3.13
N LEU A 296 6.51 -16.52 -2.80
CA LEU A 296 6.35 -15.57 -1.69
C LEU A 296 6.68 -16.20 -0.33
N LYS A 297 7.59 -15.58 0.41
CA LYS A 297 7.92 -15.96 1.77
C LYS A 297 6.73 -15.69 2.70
N GLU A 298 6.59 -16.52 3.72
CA GLU A 298 5.48 -16.42 4.69
C GLU A 298 4.05 -16.52 4.09
N TYR A 299 3.88 -16.94 2.82
CA TYR A 299 2.57 -17.06 2.14
C TYR A 299 1.47 -17.65 3.05
N LYS A 300 1.73 -18.80 3.70
CA LYS A 300 0.75 -19.45 4.59
C LYS A 300 0.35 -18.58 5.79
N LYS A 301 1.29 -17.83 6.37
CA LYS A 301 1.02 -16.92 7.50
C LYS A 301 0.19 -15.73 7.04
N ILE A 302 0.47 -15.18 5.86
CA ILE A 302 -0.29 -14.06 5.27
C ILE A 302 -1.73 -14.49 4.98
N VAL A 303 -1.92 -15.69 4.40
CA VAL A 303 -3.25 -16.29 4.18
C VAL A 303 -4.02 -16.45 5.49
N GLU A 304 -3.37 -16.96 6.53
CA GLU A 304 -3.99 -17.12 7.84
C GLU A 304 -4.36 -15.77 8.45
N LEU A 305 -3.47 -14.77 8.34
CA LEU A 305 -3.71 -13.41 8.82
C LEU A 305 -4.93 -12.79 8.15
N GLY A 306 -5.06 -12.89 6.82
CA GLY A 306 -6.22 -12.37 6.09
C GLY A 306 -7.53 -13.06 6.49
N LYS A 307 -7.50 -14.38 6.71
CA LYS A 307 -8.67 -15.14 7.20
C LYS A 307 -9.08 -14.71 8.60
N LYS A 308 -8.11 -14.51 9.50
CA LYS A 308 -8.38 -14.05 10.87
C LYS A 308 -8.86 -12.61 10.90
N LEU A 309 -8.28 -11.73 10.08
CA LEU A 309 -8.70 -10.33 9.98
C LEU A 309 -10.16 -10.23 9.53
N TYR A 310 -10.56 -11.01 8.52
CA TYR A 310 -11.97 -11.13 8.15
C TYR A 310 -12.85 -11.57 9.32
N HIS A 311 -12.41 -12.54 10.13
CA HIS A 311 -13.21 -13.06 11.24
C HIS A 311 -13.41 -12.06 12.39
N VAL A 312 -12.42 -11.21 12.66
CA VAL A 312 -12.53 -10.19 13.72
C VAL A 312 -13.14 -8.87 13.24
N ALA A 313 -13.17 -8.63 11.92
CA ALA A 313 -13.77 -7.42 11.34
C ALA A 313 -15.29 -7.38 11.61
N PRO A 314 -15.85 -6.23 12.02
CA PRO A 314 -17.30 -6.07 12.11
C PRO A 314 -17.97 -6.25 10.74
N HIS A 315 -19.03 -7.07 10.68
CA HIS A 315 -19.77 -7.38 9.45
C HIS A 315 -21.16 -6.71 9.37
N ASN A 316 -21.55 -5.96 10.41
CA ASN A 316 -22.88 -5.35 10.55
C ASN A 316 -22.76 -3.86 10.83
#